data_AF-A0A6A4GEL0-F1
#
_entry.id   AF-A0A6A4GEL0-F1
#
_cell.length_a   1.000
_cell.length_b   1.000
_cell.length_c   1.000
_cell.angle_alpha   90.00
_cell.angle_beta   90.00
_cell.angle_gamma   90.00
#
_symmetry.space_group_name_H-M   'P 1'
#
loop_
_entity.id
_entity.type
_entity.pdbx_description
1 polymer ?
#
loop_
_entity_poly.entity_id
_entity_poly.type
_entity_poly.pdbx_seq_one_letter_code
_entity_poly.pdbx_strand_id
1 'polypeptide(L)' 'LRNISNKTINSSTKLLPAWNQIVADFQLPLKKIPCDVRTHWNLTFDVINMALQYKTALNSF' A
#
# COMPACT_ATOMS: atom_id res chain seq x y z
N LEU A 1 -0.08 -6.62 -5.74
CA LEU A 1 0.31 -5.20 -5.88
C LEU A 1 -0.61 -4.40 -6.79
N ARG A 2 -0.71 -4.72 -8.08
CA ARG A 2 -1.60 -4.01 -9.02
C ARG A 2 -3.07 -4.02 -8.60
N ASN A 3 -3.56 -5.15 -8.10
CA ASN A 3 -4.93 -5.25 -7.56
C ASN A 3 -5.14 -4.45 -6.27
N ILE A 4 -4.12 -4.32 -5.42
CA ILE A 4 -4.18 -3.55 -4.18
C ILE A 4 -4.18 -2.06 -4.54
N SER A 5 -3.23 -1.62 -5.38
CA SER A 5 -3.20 -0.25 -5.91
C SER A 5 -4.52 0.16 -6.58
N ASN A 6 -5.08 -0.68 -7.47
CA ASN A 6 -6.39 -0.42 -8.10
C ASN A 6 -7.54 -0.37 -7.08
N LYS A 7 -7.55 -1.26 -6.07
CA LYS A 7 -8.55 -1.24 -5.00
C LYS A 7 -8.39 0.01 -4.12
N THR A 8 -7.18 0.44 -3.82
CA THR A 8 -6.89 1.67 -3.05
C THR A 8 -7.34 2.91 -3.82
N ILE A 9 -7.15 2.96 -5.16
CA ILE A 9 -7.67 4.05 -6.01
C ILE A 9 -9.21 4.08 -5.95
N ASN A 10 -9.85 2.94 -6.15
CA ASN A 10 -11.31 2.86 -6.31
C ASN A 10 -12.09 2.82 -4.99
N SER A 11 -11.43 2.56 -3.86
CA SER A 11 -12.04 2.40 -2.53
C SER A 11 -11.15 2.99 -1.42
N SER A 12 -10.55 4.14 -1.72
CA SER A 12 -9.61 4.86 -0.83
C SER A 12 -10.18 5.11 0.56
N THR A 13 -11.49 5.29 0.69
CA THR A 13 -12.15 5.69 1.94
C THR A 13 -12.26 4.57 2.97
N LYS A 14 -12.34 3.31 2.54
CA LYS A 14 -12.42 2.14 3.44
C LYS A 14 -11.08 1.45 3.64
N LEU A 15 -10.20 1.51 2.63
CA LEU A 15 -8.93 0.78 2.65
C LEU A 15 -7.82 1.55 3.39
N LEU A 16 -7.81 2.89 3.37
CA LEU A 16 -6.80 3.65 4.12
C LEU A 16 -6.86 3.41 5.63
N PRO A 17 -8.04 3.45 6.29
CA PRO A 17 -8.12 3.21 7.73
C PRO A 17 -7.66 1.80 8.11
N ALA A 18 -8.07 0.78 7.33
CA ALA A 18 -7.66 -0.59 7.54
C ALA A 18 -6.14 -0.79 7.36
N TRP A 19 -5.55 -0.16 6.34
CA TRP A 19 -4.10 -0.17 6.14
C TRP A 19 -3.36 0.51 7.30
N ASN A 20 -3.86 1.65 7.76
CA ASN A 20 -3.25 2.38 8.88
C ASN A 20 -3.29 1.58 10.19
N GLN A 21 -4.37 0.82 10.44
CA GLN A 21 -4.46 -0.08 11.59
C GLN A 21 -3.42 -1.19 11.51
N ILE A 22 -3.35 -1.90 10.38
CA ILE A 22 -2.38 -2.99 10.21
C ILE A 22 -0.94 -2.48 10.34
N VAL A 23 -0.62 -1.33 9.74
CA VAL A 23 0.71 -0.73 9.86
C VAL A 23 1.03 -0.34 11.31
N ALA A 24 0.04 0.15 12.07
CA ALA A 24 0.19 0.43 13.50
C ALA A 24 0.38 -0.85 14.33
N ASP A 25 -0.35 -1.92 14.02
CA ASP A 25 -0.25 -3.22 14.69
C ASP A 25 1.14 -3.86 14.48
N PHE A 26 1.73 -3.67 13.29
CA PHE A 26 3.08 -4.10 12.97
C PHE A 26 4.18 -3.12 13.40
N GLN A 27 3.84 -2.01 14.08
CA GLN A 27 4.77 -0.95 14.49
C GLN A 27 5.62 -0.38 13.35
N LEU A 28 5.11 -0.45 12.11
CA LEU A 28 5.81 0.05 10.94
C LEU A 28 5.51 1.55 10.77
N PRO A 29 6.47 2.33 10.23
CA PRO A 29 6.23 3.75 9.99
C PRO A 29 5.06 3.93 9.02
N LEU A 30 4.16 4.85 9.37
CA LEU A 30 2.94 5.10 8.60
C LEU A 30 3.29 5.63 7.21
N LYS A 31 3.29 4.72 6.22
CA LYS A 31 3.56 5.05 4.82
C LYS A 31 2.30 4.79 4.00
N LYS A 32 1.84 5.83 3.30
CA LYS A 32 0.75 5.69 2.33
C LYS A 32 1.24 4.81 1.17
N ILE A 33 0.43 3.81 0.81
CA ILE A 33 0.66 3.03 -0.40
C ILE A 33 0.55 4.00 -1.60
N PRO A 34 1.56 4.06 -2.49
CA PRO A 34 1.43 4.85 -3.70
C PRO A 34 0.26 4.32 -4.53
N CYS A 35 -0.74 5.17 -4.74
CA CYS A 35 -2.00 4.75 -5.32
C CYS A 35 -1.88 4.54 -6.84
N ASP A 36 -0.96 5.21 -7.53
CA ASP A 36 -0.90 5.21 -8.99
C ASP A 36 0.39 4.62 -9.56
N VAL A 37 0.33 3.36 -10.01
CA VAL A 37 1.42 2.68 -10.72
C VAL A 37 1.32 2.93 -12.24
N ARG A 38 0.16 3.38 -12.73
CA ARG A 38 -0.16 3.38 -14.16
C ARG A 38 0.35 4.64 -14.85
N THR A 39 0.34 5.78 -14.17
CA THR A 39 0.72 7.07 -14.76
C THR A 39 2.21 7.39 -14.68
N HIS A 40 2.97 6.77 -13.77
CA HIS A 40 4.38 7.11 -13.55
C HIS A 40 5.27 5.87 -13.42
N TRP A 41 6.25 5.73 -14.31
CA TRP A 41 7.19 4.61 -14.35
C TRP A 41 8.05 4.50 -13.07
N ASN A 42 8.40 5.62 -12.44
CA ASN A 42 9.15 5.63 -11.19
C ASN A 42 8.35 5.10 -9.99
N LEU A 43 7.02 5.21 -10.02
CA LEU A 43 6.16 4.71 -8.94
C LEU A 43 6.06 3.18 -8.91
N THR A 44 6.41 2.49 -10.01
CA THR A 44 6.46 1.02 -10.02
C THR A 44 7.56 0.50 -9.11
N PHE A 45 8.74 1.12 -9.16
CA PHE A 45 9.85 0.78 -8.27
C PHE A 45 9.50 1.07 -6.82
N ASP A 46 8.92 2.25 -6.55
CA ASP A 46 8.53 2.64 -5.19
C ASP A 46 7.45 1.72 -4.60
N VAL A 47 6.47 1.29 -5.40
CA VAL A 47 5.43 0.34 -4.96
C VAL A 47 6.02 -1.04 -4.70
N ILE A 48 6.96 -1.52 -5.51
CA ILE A 48 7.62 -2.82 -5.28
C ILE A 48 8.52 -2.75 -4.04
N ASN A 49 9.30 -1.68 -3.89
CA ASN A 49 10.17 -1.49 -2.74
C ASN A 49 9.36 -1.37 -1.44
N MET A 50 8.27 -0.61 -1.47
CA MET A 50 7.33 -0.52 -0.34
C MET A 50 6.66 -1.87 -0.08
N ALA A 51 6.25 -2.60 -1.10
CA ALA A 51 5.68 -3.93 -0.94
C ALA A 51 6.64 -4.94 -0.30
N LEU A 52 7.93 -4.83 -0.60
CA LEU A 52 8.97 -5.66 -0.02
C LEU A 52 9.17 -5.33 1.47
N GLN A 53 9.24 -4.03 1.80
CA GLN A 53 9.42 -3.56 3.18
C GLN A 53 8.21 -3.86 4.07
N TYR A 54 6.99 -3.79 3.51
CA TYR A 54 5.74 -4.00 4.23
C TYR A 54 5.09 -5.35 3.90
N LYS A 55 5.88 -6.33 3.43
CA LYS A 55 5.38 -7.65 2.97
C LYS A 55 4.54 -8.36 4.05
N THR A 56 4.96 -8.29 5.31
CA THR A 56 4.25 -8.91 6.43
C THR A 56 2.89 -8.26 6.68
N ALA A 57 2.83 -6.93 6.66
CA ALA A 57 1.58 -6.18 6.76
C ALA A 57 0.66 -6.43 5.56
N LEU A 58 1.21 -6.47 4.34
CA LEU A 58 0.46 -6.75 3.12
C LEU A 58 -0.07 -8.18 3.04
N ASN A 59 0.61 -9.16 3.64
CA ASN A 59 0.10 -10.53 3.73
C ASN A 59 -1.03 -10.68 4.76
N SER A 60 -1.15 -9.73 5.69
CA SER A 60 -2.21 -9.68 6.71
C SER A 60 -3.41 -8.82 6.29
N PHE A 61 -3.30 -8.06 5.19
CA PHE A 61 -4.30 -7.13 4.65
C PHE A 61 -5.14 -7.76 3.54
#